data_AF-A0A962AGE3-F1
#
_entry.id   AF-A0A962AGE3-F1
#
_cell.length_a   1.000
_cell.length_b   1.000
_cell.length_c   1.000
_cell.angle_alpha   90.00
_cell.angle_beta   90.00
_cell.angle_gamma   90.00
#
_symmetry.space_group_name_H-M   'P 1'
#
loop_
_entity.id
_entity.type
_entity.pdbx_description
1 polymer ?
#
loop_
_entity_poly.entity_id
_entity_poly.type
_entity_poly.pdbx_seq_one_letter_code
_entity_poly.pdbx_strand_id
1 'polypeptide(L)'
;MTSNAAEMPKPVSDATPEPLAGTMPDPSIGLQVRVVELLCSRICHDLVSPVAAIANGVELLGEMGADGLNDALGLLGHSARQASVRLQAFRLCYGAGGSESLVSGKMIYEAFLHFIESDRVKLDWDLMNDVPDEDLNPGFFKILLNAMLFARECLIRGGTVAVKKDGMTMRVTATGETVTIREGMAEALSGALPVSQLTPKTVHPYVTHAFARHFGFPLTLEAGENTLTLTLTYTPADPVAETELPDLA
;
A
#
# COMPACT_ATOMS: atom_id res chain seq x y z
N MET A 1 41.71 50.64 -7.51
CA MET A 1 40.40 50.74 -6.83
C MET A 1 39.33 50.44 -7.87
N THR A 2 38.92 49.18 -7.97
CA THR A 2 37.87 48.75 -8.90
C THR A 2 36.82 47.99 -8.10
N SER A 3 35.60 48.48 -8.25
CA SER A 3 34.38 48.15 -7.53
C SER A 3 33.97 46.69 -7.69
N ASN A 4 33.49 46.11 -6.59
CA ASN A 4 32.93 44.77 -6.50
C ASN A 4 31.40 44.88 -6.72
N ALA A 5 30.89 44.35 -7.84
CA ALA A 5 29.44 44.27 -8.08
C ALA A 5 28.97 42.84 -7.77
N ALA A 6 28.15 42.72 -6.73
CA ALA A 6 27.52 41.47 -6.31
C ALA A 6 26.45 41.05 -7.33
N GLU A 7 26.55 39.83 -7.85
CA GLU A 7 25.56 39.24 -8.75
C GLU A 7 24.51 38.49 -7.91
N MET A 8 23.25 38.93 -7.99
CA MET A 8 22.11 38.30 -7.31
C MET A 8 21.69 37.01 -8.03
N PRO A 9 21.21 35.97 -7.32
CA PRO A 9 20.70 34.76 -7.95
C PRO A 9 19.37 35.02 -8.67
N LYS A 10 19.23 34.50 -9.89
CA LYS A 10 17.99 34.54 -10.68
C LYS A 10 16.87 33.72 -10.03
N PRO A 11 15.60 34.12 -10.18
CA PRO A 11 14.47 33.40 -9.60
C PRO A 11 14.27 32.04 -10.29
N VAL A 12 13.99 31.01 -9.49
CA VAL A 12 13.59 29.69 -9.98
C VAL A 12 12.21 29.82 -10.61
N SER A 13 12.12 29.46 -11.89
CA SER A 13 10.91 29.46 -12.69
C SER A 13 9.82 28.61 -12.03
N ASP A 14 8.68 29.25 -11.79
CA ASP A 14 7.40 28.66 -11.38
C ASP A 14 6.90 27.76 -12.52
N ALA A 15 7.22 26.46 -12.46
CA ALA A 15 6.73 25.46 -13.38
C ALA A 15 5.71 24.59 -12.65
N THR A 16 4.42 24.90 -12.81
CA THR A 16 3.34 23.97 -12.49
C THR A 16 3.54 22.68 -13.29
N PRO A 17 3.57 21.49 -12.67
CA PRO A 17 3.69 20.25 -13.42
C PRO A 17 2.43 20.05 -14.28
N GLU A 18 2.62 19.90 -15.59
CA GLU A 18 1.55 19.56 -16.53
C GLU A 18 0.93 18.20 -16.14
N PRO A 19 -0.40 18.05 -16.16
CA PRO A 19 -1.03 16.76 -15.97
C PRO A 19 -0.70 15.87 -17.16
N LEU A 20 0.01 14.77 -16.90
CA LEU A 20 0.39 13.78 -17.92
C LEU A 20 -0.89 13.19 -18.54
N ALA A 21 -1.18 13.60 -19.78
CA ALA A 21 -2.22 13.02 -20.61
C ALA A 21 -2.06 11.49 -20.68
N GLY A 22 -3.20 10.78 -20.60
CA GLY A 22 -3.32 9.33 -20.49
C GLY A 22 -2.53 8.54 -21.53
N THR A 23 -1.29 8.21 -21.18
CA THR A 23 -0.56 7.13 -21.84
C THR A 23 -1.10 5.83 -21.29
N MET A 24 -1.73 5.02 -22.15
CA MET A 24 -2.04 3.63 -21.83
C MET A 24 -0.78 2.94 -21.27
N PRO A 25 -0.92 2.03 -20.28
CA PRO A 25 0.23 1.37 -19.70
C PRO A 25 1.03 0.65 -20.80
N ASP A 26 2.34 0.91 -20.82
CA ASP A 26 3.29 0.24 -21.70
C ASP A 26 3.16 -1.29 -21.51
N PRO A 27 2.78 -2.06 -22.56
CA PRO A 27 2.68 -3.52 -22.49
C PRO A 27 4.02 -4.22 -22.29
N SER A 28 5.15 -3.48 -22.22
CA SER A 28 6.51 -4.02 -22.15
C SER A 28 7.03 -4.32 -20.74
N ILE A 29 6.20 -4.32 -19.67
CA ILE A 29 6.65 -4.87 -18.38
C ILE A 29 6.74 -6.40 -18.51
N GLY A 30 7.79 -6.86 -19.19
CA GLY A 30 8.22 -8.24 -19.16
C GLY A 30 8.44 -8.66 -17.71
N LEU A 31 8.20 -9.95 -17.44
CA LEU A 31 8.34 -10.52 -16.11
C LEU A 31 9.75 -10.22 -15.54
N GLN A 32 9.82 -9.32 -14.56
CA GLN A 32 11.06 -9.01 -13.89
C GLN A 32 11.33 -10.04 -12.80
N VAL A 33 12.16 -11.04 -13.09
CA VAL A 33 12.46 -12.16 -12.20
C VAL A 33 12.84 -11.68 -10.79
N ARG A 34 13.68 -10.65 -10.68
CA ARG A 34 14.10 -10.12 -9.37
C ARG A 34 12.97 -9.53 -8.55
N VAL A 35 11.97 -8.89 -9.18
CA VAL A 35 10.79 -8.38 -8.46
C VAL A 35 10.00 -9.54 -7.87
N VAL A 36 9.82 -10.62 -8.65
CA VAL A 36 9.14 -11.83 -8.18
C VAL A 36 9.88 -12.47 -7.01
N GLU A 37 11.19 -12.66 -7.13
CA GLU A 37 12.03 -13.24 -6.06
C GLU A 37 11.93 -12.44 -4.77
N LEU A 38 12.02 -11.11 -4.85
CA LEU A 38 11.98 -10.23 -3.68
C LEU A 38 10.58 -10.17 -3.06
N LEU A 39 9.53 -10.16 -3.88
CA LEU A 39 8.15 -10.16 -3.39
C LEU A 39 7.81 -11.50 -2.71
N CYS A 40 8.20 -12.62 -3.31
CA CYS A 40 8.10 -13.95 -2.70
C CYS A 40 8.88 -14.01 -1.38
N SER A 41 10.12 -13.51 -1.37
CA SER A 41 10.95 -13.47 -0.16
C SER A 41 10.28 -12.67 0.96
N ARG A 42 9.65 -11.54 0.64
CA ARG A 42 8.92 -10.71 1.61
C ARG A 42 7.68 -11.42 2.15
N ILE A 43 6.85 -12.00 1.28
CA ILE A 43 5.65 -12.76 1.69
C ILE A 43 6.07 -13.94 2.59
N CYS A 44 7.09 -14.70 2.19
CA CYS A 44 7.59 -15.82 2.99
C CYS A 44 8.13 -15.35 4.34
N HIS A 45 8.96 -14.31 4.37
CA HIS A 45 9.50 -13.75 5.61
C HIS A 45 8.40 -13.43 6.63
N ASP A 46 7.33 -12.76 6.18
CA ASP A 46 6.25 -12.32 7.07
C ASP A 46 5.34 -13.46 7.54
N LEU A 47 5.32 -14.59 6.82
CA LEU A 47 4.52 -15.78 7.15
C LEU A 47 5.30 -16.85 7.90
N VAL A 48 6.63 -16.90 7.78
CA VAL A 48 7.46 -17.94 8.41
C VAL A 48 7.29 -17.95 9.92
N SER A 49 7.30 -16.78 10.57
CA SER A 49 7.18 -16.71 12.03
C SER A 49 5.84 -17.24 12.56
N PRO A 50 4.66 -16.78 12.10
CA PRO A 50 3.40 -17.31 12.61
C PRO A 50 3.19 -18.78 12.21
N VAL A 51 3.67 -19.23 11.04
CA VAL A 51 3.58 -20.65 10.65
C VAL A 51 4.45 -21.55 11.52
N ALA A 52 5.69 -21.13 11.83
CA ALA A 52 6.58 -21.87 12.72
C ALA A 52 6.02 -21.96 14.14
N ALA A 53 5.41 -20.87 14.65
CA ALA A 53 4.77 -20.87 15.95
C ALA A 53 3.58 -21.85 16.04
N ILE A 54 2.86 -22.07 14.93
CA ILE A 54 1.82 -23.10 14.86
C ILE A 54 2.43 -24.50 15.00
N ALA A 55 3.50 -24.80 14.25
CA ALA A 55 4.16 -26.10 14.32
C ALA A 55 4.66 -26.39 15.75
N ASN A 56 5.34 -25.42 16.37
CA ASN A 56 5.83 -25.53 17.75
C ASN A 56 4.67 -25.72 18.74
N GLY A 57 3.55 -25.02 18.55
CA GLY A 57 2.36 -25.18 19.39
C GLY A 57 1.76 -26.59 19.32
N VAL A 58 1.81 -27.24 18.16
CA VAL A 58 1.36 -28.64 18.01
C VAL A 58 2.29 -29.61 18.74
N GLU A 59 3.59 -29.39 18.68
CA GLU A 59 4.57 -30.22 19.41
C GLU A 59 4.35 -30.12 20.93
N LEU A 60 4.15 -28.90 21.45
CA LEU A 60 3.88 -28.66 22.88
C LEU A 60 2.60 -29.35 23.38
N LEU A 61 1.57 -29.50 22.54
CA LEU A 61 0.37 -30.26 22.90
C LEU A 61 0.68 -31.73 23.23
N GLY A 62 1.70 -32.30 22.59
CA GLY A 62 2.14 -33.67 22.86
C GLY A 62 2.91 -33.82 24.17
N GLU A 63 3.53 -32.74 24.66
CA GLU A 63 4.46 -32.77 25.80
C GLU A 63 3.83 -32.30 27.12
N MET A 64 2.91 -31.33 27.10
CA MET A 64 2.49 -30.61 28.31
C MET A 64 1.29 -31.21 29.07
N GLY A 65 0.67 -32.29 28.57
CA GLY A 65 -0.50 -32.89 29.22
C GLY A 65 -1.68 -31.92 29.38
N ALA A 66 -2.58 -32.17 30.34
CA ALA A 66 -3.80 -31.38 30.52
C ALA A 66 -3.55 -29.93 30.99
N ASP A 67 -2.45 -29.69 31.70
CA ASP A 67 -2.16 -28.39 32.34
C ASP A 67 -1.66 -27.33 31.35
N GLY A 68 -0.99 -27.74 30.26
CA GLY A 68 -0.51 -26.82 29.20
C GLY A 68 -1.40 -26.72 27.96
N LEU A 69 -2.50 -27.47 27.92
CA LEU A 69 -3.40 -27.55 26.76
C LEU A 69 -3.96 -26.17 26.39
N ASN A 70 -4.42 -25.40 27.36
CA ASN A 70 -5.02 -24.09 27.10
C ASN A 70 -4.00 -23.07 26.56
N ASP A 71 -2.78 -23.08 27.08
CA ASP A 71 -1.72 -22.16 26.64
C ASP A 71 -1.26 -22.51 25.21
N ALA A 72 -1.09 -23.80 24.92
CA ALA A 72 -0.75 -24.27 23.58
C ALA A 72 -1.86 -23.95 22.56
N LEU A 73 -3.14 -24.16 22.91
CA LEU A 73 -4.27 -23.76 22.06
C LEU A 73 -4.34 -22.24 21.86
N GLY A 74 -4.02 -21.45 22.88
CA GLY A 74 -3.93 -20.00 22.78
C GLY A 74 -2.85 -19.55 21.79
N LEU A 75 -1.64 -20.12 21.90
CA LEU A 75 -0.53 -19.85 20.99
C LEU A 75 -0.87 -20.25 19.54
N LEU A 76 -1.47 -21.43 19.35
CA LEU A 76 -1.93 -21.91 18.06
C LEU A 76 -2.95 -20.97 17.43
N GLY A 77 -4.00 -20.62 18.18
CA GLY A 77 -5.05 -19.74 17.71
C GLY A 77 -4.53 -18.35 17.34
N HIS A 78 -3.67 -17.77 18.18
CA HIS A 78 -3.04 -16.48 17.91
C HIS A 78 -2.18 -16.51 16.63
N SER A 79 -1.34 -17.53 16.50
CA SER A 79 -0.42 -17.66 15.36
C SER A 79 -1.15 -17.95 14.05
N ALA A 80 -2.19 -18.80 14.09
CA ALA A 80 -3.07 -19.07 12.94
C ALA A 80 -3.80 -17.81 12.48
N ARG A 81 -4.34 -17.02 13.42
CA ARG A 81 -4.98 -15.73 13.10
C ARG A 81 -3.98 -14.78 12.45
N GLN A 82 -2.78 -14.66 13.01
CA GLN A 82 -1.70 -13.84 12.47
C GLN A 82 -1.28 -14.23 11.04
N ALA A 83 -1.22 -15.52 10.72
CA ALA A 83 -0.91 -15.99 9.36
C ALA A 83 -2.07 -15.68 8.39
N SER A 84 -3.30 -15.96 8.81
CA SER A 84 -4.52 -15.76 8.01
C SER A 84 -4.71 -14.30 7.61
N VAL A 85 -4.58 -13.39 8.58
CA VAL A 85 -4.71 -11.94 8.36
C VAL A 85 -3.66 -11.42 7.38
N ARG A 86 -2.40 -11.86 7.51
CA ARG A 86 -1.33 -11.49 6.56
C ARG A 86 -1.62 -12.00 5.17
N LEU A 87 -2.05 -13.25 5.02
CA LEU A 87 -2.43 -13.83 3.73
C LEU A 87 -3.59 -13.06 3.08
N GLN A 88 -4.61 -12.67 3.85
CA GLN A 88 -5.74 -11.89 3.35
C GLN A 88 -5.27 -10.51 2.83
N ALA A 89 -4.43 -9.81 3.60
CA ALA A 89 -3.85 -8.53 3.17
C ALA A 89 -2.98 -8.69 1.91
N PHE A 90 -2.08 -9.68 1.87
CA PHE A 90 -1.21 -9.93 0.71
C PHE A 90 -1.98 -10.32 -0.55
N ARG A 91 -3.08 -11.08 -0.42
CA ARG A 91 -3.97 -11.39 -1.54
C ARG A 91 -4.59 -10.13 -2.14
N LEU A 92 -4.99 -9.16 -1.31
CA LEU A 92 -5.56 -7.89 -1.76
C LEU A 92 -4.49 -6.90 -2.26
N CYS A 93 -3.31 -6.86 -1.65
CA CYS A 93 -2.23 -5.97 -2.08
C CYS A 93 -1.53 -6.45 -3.35
N TYR A 94 -1.15 -7.73 -3.42
CA TYR A 94 -0.26 -8.26 -4.43
C TYR A 94 -0.94 -9.22 -5.41
N GLY A 95 -1.97 -9.93 -4.95
CA GLY A 95 -2.70 -10.91 -5.76
C GLY A 95 -3.66 -10.30 -6.77
N ALA A 96 -4.06 -11.08 -7.78
CA ALA A 96 -5.06 -10.67 -8.76
C ALA A 96 -6.43 -10.33 -8.11
N GLY A 97 -6.76 -11.02 -7.01
CA GLY A 97 -8.02 -10.81 -6.28
C GLY A 97 -8.20 -9.39 -5.70
N GLY A 98 -7.11 -8.63 -5.53
CA GLY A 98 -7.19 -7.24 -5.09
C GLY A 98 -7.67 -6.25 -6.16
N SER A 99 -7.64 -6.65 -7.43
CA SER A 99 -8.06 -5.84 -8.57
C SER A 99 -9.39 -6.32 -9.17
N GLU A 100 -10.11 -7.20 -8.48
CA GLU A 100 -11.48 -7.58 -8.87
C GLU A 100 -12.47 -6.46 -8.56
N SER A 101 -13.52 -6.31 -9.36
CA SER A 101 -14.55 -5.27 -9.19
C SER A 101 -15.34 -5.40 -7.88
N LEU A 102 -15.33 -6.57 -7.25
CA LEU A 102 -16.01 -6.84 -5.98
C LEU A 102 -15.24 -6.31 -4.76
N VAL A 103 -13.99 -5.88 -4.92
CA VAL A 103 -13.21 -5.32 -3.81
C VAL A 103 -13.80 -3.96 -3.44
N SER A 104 -14.10 -3.76 -2.15
CA SER A 104 -14.70 -2.54 -1.62
C SER A 104 -13.85 -1.87 -0.54
N GLY A 105 -14.17 -0.60 -0.22
CA GLY A 105 -13.54 0.14 0.88
C GLY A 105 -13.63 -0.59 2.22
N LYS A 106 -14.80 -1.18 2.52
CA LYS A 106 -15.01 -1.99 3.73
C LYS A 106 -14.07 -3.20 3.79
N MET A 107 -13.88 -3.90 2.67
CA MET A 107 -12.99 -5.07 2.63
C MET A 107 -11.54 -4.71 2.94
N ILE A 108 -11.03 -3.61 2.36
CA ILE A 108 -9.65 -3.20 2.62
C ILE A 108 -9.49 -2.55 4.00
N TYR A 109 -10.53 -1.90 4.52
CA TYR A 109 -10.59 -1.41 5.91
C TYR A 109 -10.43 -2.56 6.90
N GLU A 110 -11.25 -3.62 6.77
CA GLU A 110 -11.19 -4.78 7.65
C GLU A 110 -9.85 -5.52 7.52
N ALA A 111 -9.35 -5.68 6.29
CA ALA A 111 -8.06 -6.32 6.06
C ALA A 111 -6.92 -5.55 6.74
N PHE A 112 -6.88 -4.22 6.61
CA PHE A 112 -5.86 -3.40 7.25
C PHE A 112 -6.02 -3.35 8.77
N LEU A 113 -7.25 -3.20 9.27
CA LEU A 113 -7.53 -3.15 10.71
C LEU A 113 -7.09 -4.44 11.41
N HIS A 114 -7.38 -5.60 10.82
CA HIS A 114 -6.88 -6.87 11.34
C HIS A 114 -5.36 -6.97 11.22
N PHE A 115 -4.77 -6.48 10.13
CA PHE A 115 -3.32 -6.53 9.92
C PHE A 115 -2.54 -5.77 11.01
N ILE A 116 -3.07 -4.63 11.46
CA ILE A 116 -2.46 -3.80 12.50
C ILE A 116 -2.93 -4.13 13.93
N GLU A 117 -3.77 -5.16 14.13
CA GLU A 117 -4.37 -5.46 15.44
C GLU A 117 -3.32 -5.67 16.54
N SER A 118 -2.17 -6.25 16.19
CA SER A 118 -1.04 -6.48 17.10
C SER A 118 0.05 -5.40 17.04
N ASP A 119 -0.15 -4.35 16.24
CA ASP A 119 0.78 -3.24 16.08
C ASP A 119 0.49 -2.10 17.08
N ARG A 120 1.42 -1.14 17.18
CA ARG A 120 1.21 0.15 17.87
C ARG A 120 0.59 1.21 16.95
N VAL A 121 0.02 0.79 15.83
CA VAL A 121 -0.56 1.65 14.80
C VAL A 121 -2.08 1.60 14.90
N LYS A 122 -2.72 2.76 14.76
CA LYS A 122 -4.18 2.89 14.69
C LYS A 122 -4.62 3.27 13.28
N LEU A 123 -5.85 2.91 12.92
CA LEU A 123 -6.51 3.35 11.70
C LEU A 123 -7.53 4.44 12.04
N ASP A 124 -7.45 5.57 11.35
CA ASP A 124 -8.48 6.62 11.34
C ASP A 124 -9.07 6.72 9.93
N TRP A 125 -10.23 6.08 9.73
CA TRP A 125 -10.90 6.10 8.43
C TRP A 125 -12.41 6.05 8.64
N ASP A 126 -13.10 7.13 8.25
CA ASP A 126 -14.55 7.21 8.28
C ASP A 126 -15.14 6.62 7.00
N LEU A 127 -15.49 5.35 7.01
CA LEU A 127 -16.07 4.67 5.84
C LEU A 127 -17.39 5.27 5.34
N MET A 128 -18.07 6.11 6.13
CA MET A 128 -19.32 6.74 5.71
C MET A 128 -19.07 7.99 4.86
N ASN A 129 -17.93 8.66 5.05
CA ASN A 129 -17.63 9.95 4.43
C ASN A 129 -16.37 9.93 3.54
N ASP A 130 -15.41 9.08 3.87
CA ASP A 130 -14.07 9.00 3.26
C ASP A 130 -13.93 7.81 2.30
N VAL A 131 -14.97 7.52 1.51
CA VAL A 131 -14.92 6.51 0.45
C VAL A 131 -15.09 7.15 -0.92
N PRO A 132 -14.36 6.68 -1.95
CA PRO A 132 -14.53 7.15 -3.33
C PRO A 132 -15.96 6.87 -3.83
N ASP A 133 -16.35 7.57 -4.89
CA ASP A 133 -17.66 7.37 -5.54
C ASP A 133 -17.76 5.99 -6.22
N GLU A 134 -18.98 5.53 -6.53
CA GLU A 134 -19.28 4.13 -6.88
C GLU A 134 -18.68 3.63 -8.22
N ASP A 135 -18.16 4.53 -9.08
CA ASP A 135 -17.66 4.21 -10.41
C ASP A 135 -16.13 4.30 -10.52
N LEU A 136 -15.41 3.36 -9.88
CA LEU A 136 -13.95 3.28 -9.96
C LEU A 136 -13.46 2.18 -10.91
N ASN A 137 -12.36 2.47 -11.61
CA ASN A 137 -11.64 1.44 -12.35
C ASN A 137 -11.10 0.34 -11.42
N PRO A 138 -11.04 -0.92 -11.89
CA PRO A 138 -10.44 -2.01 -11.14
C PRO A 138 -9.03 -1.69 -10.64
N GLY A 139 -8.70 -2.13 -9.42
CA GLY A 139 -7.37 -1.95 -8.83
C GLY A 139 -7.21 -0.72 -7.94
N PHE A 140 -8.18 0.20 -7.90
CA PHE A 140 -8.14 1.36 -7.00
C PHE A 140 -7.91 0.96 -5.54
N PHE A 141 -8.76 0.09 -4.99
CA PHE A 141 -8.66 -0.34 -3.59
C PHE A 141 -7.40 -1.17 -3.30
N LYS A 142 -6.87 -1.88 -4.29
CA LYS A 142 -5.54 -2.52 -4.19
C LYS A 142 -4.45 -1.48 -3.95
N ILE A 143 -4.44 -0.40 -4.72
CA ILE A 143 -3.40 0.63 -4.59
C ILE A 143 -3.58 1.42 -3.30
N LEU A 144 -4.83 1.73 -2.91
CA LEU A 144 -5.13 2.35 -1.63
C LEU A 144 -4.62 1.50 -0.46
N LEU A 145 -4.87 0.18 -0.46
CA LEU A 145 -4.34 -0.71 0.58
C LEU A 145 -2.80 -0.79 0.56
N ASN A 146 -2.17 -0.81 -0.62
CA ASN A 146 -0.71 -0.76 -0.73
C ASN A 146 -0.13 0.54 -0.10
N ALA A 147 -0.78 1.68 -0.35
CA ALA A 147 -0.42 2.96 0.25
C ALA A 147 -0.59 2.93 1.79
N MET A 148 -1.69 2.35 2.30
CA MET A 148 -1.89 2.16 3.74
C MET A 148 -0.79 1.30 4.38
N LEU A 149 -0.40 0.18 3.75
CA LEU A 149 0.71 -0.65 4.25
C LEU A 149 2.05 0.09 4.22
N PHE A 150 2.33 0.88 3.18
CA PHE A 150 3.53 1.70 3.11
C PHE A 150 3.57 2.76 4.21
N ALA A 151 2.45 3.46 4.44
CA ALA A 151 2.29 4.42 5.53
C ALA A 151 2.57 3.76 6.89
N ARG A 152 2.01 2.57 7.13
CA ARG A 152 2.26 1.77 8.35
C ARG A 152 3.73 1.38 8.51
N GLU A 153 4.43 1.01 7.44
CA GLU A 153 5.86 0.65 7.50
C GLU A 153 6.76 1.79 7.95
N CYS A 154 6.33 3.03 7.73
CA CYS A 154 7.07 4.22 8.15
C CYS A 154 6.85 4.58 9.64
N LEU A 155 5.86 3.98 10.31
CA LEU A 155 5.51 4.22 11.72
C LEU A 155 6.23 3.25 12.67
N ILE A 156 7.56 3.28 12.70
CA ILE A 156 8.38 2.33 13.48
C ILE A 156 8.15 2.40 15.00
N ARG A 157 7.67 3.53 15.52
CA ARG A 157 7.33 3.72 16.95
C ARG A 157 5.82 3.65 17.21
N GLY A 158 5.02 3.30 16.22
CA GLY A 158 3.56 3.44 16.25
C GLY A 158 3.08 4.81 15.82
N GLY A 159 1.78 5.02 15.86
CA GLY A 159 1.12 6.24 15.37
C GLY A 159 -0.26 5.95 14.80
N THR A 160 -0.70 6.81 13.89
CA THR A 160 -2.00 6.70 13.21
C THR A 160 -1.80 6.74 11.71
N VAL A 161 -2.44 5.82 11.00
CA VAL A 161 -2.68 5.91 9.56
C VAL A 161 -4.09 6.43 9.37
N ALA A 162 -4.22 7.61 8.75
CA ALA A 162 -5.49 8.24 8.43
C ALA A 162 -5.80 8.12 6.93
N VAL A 163 -7.05 7.88 6.56
CA VAL A 163 -7.50 7.88 5.17
C VAL A 163 -8.61 8.91 5.01
N LYS A 164 -8.43 9.85 4.08
CA LYS A 164 -9.37 10.95 3.83
C LYS A 164 -9.64 11.14 2.34
N LYS A 165 -10.90 11.37 1.99
CA LYS A 165 -11.29 11.79 0.63
C LYS A 165 -11.26 13.31 0.53
N ASP A 166 -10.71 13.83 -0.56
CA ASP A 166 -10.78 15.24 -0.92
C ASP A 166 -11.04 15.36 -2.42
N GLY A 167 -12.31 15.56 -2.78
CA GLY A 167 -12.78 15.48 -4.16
C GLY A 167 -12.39 14.16 -4.82
N MET A 168 -11.61 14.25 -5.89
CA MET A 168 -11.12 13.13 -6.71
C MET A 168 -9.81 12.53 -6.17
N THR A 169 -9.41 12.86 -4.95
CA THR A 169 -8.17 12.36 -4.34
C THR A 169 -8.47 11.60 -3.05
N MET A 170 -7.71 10.54 -2.83
CA MET A 170 -7.58 9.89 -1.53
C MET A 170 -6.22 10.19 -0.96
N ARG A 171 -6.20 10.69 0.28
CA ARG A 171 -4.98 10.88 1.05
C ARG A 171 -4.86 9.80 2.11
N VAL A 172 -3.69 9.16 2.14
CA VAL A 172 -3.27 8.27 3.22
C VAL A 172 -2.16 8.99 3.98
N THR A 173 -2.43 9.38 5.22
CA THR A 173 -1.48 10.13 6.06
C THR A 173 -1.02 9.27 7.22
N ALA A 174 0.30 9.13 7.40
CA ALA A 174 0.89 8.50 8.57
C ALA A 174 1.41 9.59 9.51
N THR A 175 0.95 9.59 10.77
CA THR A 175 1.38 10.56 11.79
C THR A 175 1.86 9.83 13.04
N GLY A 176 3.00 10.24 13.61
CA GLY A 176 3.54 9.64 14.84
C GLY A 176 4.68 10.46 15.44
N GLU A 177 5.24 10.00 16.57
CA GLU A 177 6.42 10.63 17.20
C GLU A 177 7.65 10.59 16.28
N THR A 178 7.74 9.56 15.44
CA THR A 178 8.80 9.45 14.44
C THR A 178 8.22 8.77 13.21
N VAL A 179 8.35 9.44 12.06
CA VAL A 179 8.02 8.91 10.75
C VAL A 179 9.32 8.71 9.98
N THR A 180 9.58 7.49 9.52
CA THR A 180 10.86 7.14 8.88
C THR A 180 10.66 6.50 7.53
N ILE A 181 11.09 7.20 6.47
CA ILE A 181 11.22 6.65 5.13
C ILE A 181 12.66 6.14 5.00
N ARG A 182 12.83 4.81 5.03
CA ARG A 182 14.12 4.15 4.89
C ARG A 182 14.69 4.39 3.48
N GLU A 183 16.01 4.31 3.39
CA GLU A 183 16.77 4.48 2.14
C GLU A 183 16.20 3.64 0.99
N GLY A 184 16.06 4.28 -0.18
CA GLY A 184 15.55 3.64 -1.41
C GLY A 184 14.03 3.49 -1.47
N MET A 185 13.29 3.70 -0.38
CA MET A 185 11.84 3.49 -0.38
C MET A 185 11.09 4.59 -1.13
N ALA A 186 11.52 5.85 -1.01
CA ALA A 186 10.91 6.97 -1.74
C ALA A 186 11.21 6.87 -3.24
N GLU A 187 12.44 6.52 -3.59
CA GLU A 187 12.89 6.28 -4.97
C GLU A 187 12.16 5.09 -5.60
N ALA A 188 11.93 4.03 -4.83
CA ALA A 188 11.13 2.89 -5.29
C ALA A 188 9.68 3.28 -5.56
N LEU A 189 9.05 4.05 -4.66
CA LEU A 189 7.65 4.45 -4.78
C LEU A 189 7.41 5.46 -5.91
N SER A 190 8.41 6.30 -6.21
CA SER A 190 8.39 7.24 -7.34
C SER A 190 8.78 6.58 -8.68
N GLY A 191 9.23 5.33 -8.68
CA GLY A 191 9.70 4.63 -9.88
C GLY A 191 11.11 4.99 -10.32
N ALA A 192 11.85 5.77 -9.51
CA ALA A 192 13.22 6.19 -9.79
C ALA A 192 14.27 5.12 -9.44
N LEU A 193 13.92 4.13 -8.61
CA LEU A 193 14.85 3.07 -8.20
C LEU A 193 14.97 1.95 -9.26
N PRO A 194 16.16 1.68 -9.82
CA PRO A 194 16.34 0.58 -10.77
C PRO A 194 16.12 -0.79 -10.13
N VAL A 195 15.60 -1.72 -10.93
CA VAL A 195 15.32 -3.12 -10.54
C VAL A 195 16.55 -3.82 -9.96
N SER A 196 17.74 -3.55 -10.51
CA SER A 196 19.01 -4.12 -10.07
C SER A 196 19.41 -3.71 -8.65
N GLN A 197 18.84 -2.61 -8.14
CA GLN A 197 19.08 -2.06 -6.80
C GLN A 197 17.95 -2.41 -5.81
N LEU A 198 16.91 -3.12 -6.25
CA LEU A 198 15.82 -3.53 -5.37
C LEU A 198 16.30 -4.47 -4.26
N THR A 199 15.69 -4.30 -3.09
CA THR A 199 15.91 -5.11 -1.90
C THR A 199 14.57 -5.61 -1.36
N PRO A 200 14.54 -6.56 -0.40
CA PRO A 200 13.29 -6.97 0.22
C PRO A 200 12.52 -5.81 0.90
N LYS A 201 13.21 -4.73 1.28
CA LYS A 201 12.60 -3.55 1.89
C LYS A 201 11.98 -2.60 0.84
N THR A 202 12.55 -2.53 -0.36
CA THR A 202 12.11 -1.59 -1.41
C THR A 202 11.17 -2.23 -2.42
N VAL A 203 10.96 -3.56 -2.38
CA VAL A 203 10.07 -4.24 -3.34
C VAL A 203 8.60 -3.84 -3.19
N HIS A 204 8.11 -3.59 -1.97
CA HIS A 204 6.72 -3.15 -1.76
C HIS A 204 6.43 -1.78 -2.35
N PRO A 205 7.19 -0.71 -2.04
CA PRO A 205 6.98 0.58 -2.69
C PRO A 205 7.17 0.50 -4.21
N TYR A 206 8.11 -0.31 -4.70
CA TYR A 206 8.30 -0.54 -6.14
C TYR A 206 7.05 -1.17 -6.80
N VAL A 207 6.52 -2.25 -6.23
CA VAL A 207 5.31 -2.91 -6.74
C VAL A 207 4.09 -2.00 -6.61
N THR A 208 4.02 -1.19 -5.55
CA THR A 208 2.98 -0.18 -5.39
C THR A 208 3.00 0.82 -6.53
N HIS A 209 4.17 1.33 -6.89
CA HIS A 209 4.36 2.20 -8.06
C HIS A 209 3.95 1.49 -9.37
N ALA A 210 4.38 0.25 -9.56
CA ALA A 210 4.06 -0.51 -10.77
C ALA A 210 2.55 -0.74 -10.92
N PHE A 211 1.83 -1.05 -9.83
CA PHE A 211 0.37 -1.16 -9.84
C PHE A 211 -0.31 0.19 -10.08
N ALA A 212 0.15 1.26 -9.43
CA ALA A 212 -0.33 2.62 -9.66
C ALA A 212 -0.27 2.99 -11.16
N ARG A 213 0.86 2.70 -11.81
CA ARG A 213 1.04 2.89 -13.26
C ARG A 213 0.14 1.97 -14.09
N HIS A 214 0.05 0.70 -13.73
CA HIS A 214 -0.70 -0.30 -14.50
C HIS A 214 -2.21 -0.05 -14.50
N PHE A 215 -2.78 0.30 -13.35
CA PHE A 215 -4.23 0.56 -13.22
C PHE A 215 -4.60 2.04 -13.43
N GLY A 216 -3.63 2.91 -13.71
CA GLY A 216 -3.89 4.32 -14.03
C GLY A 216 -4.24 5.20 -12.82
N PHE A 217 -3.75 4.86 -11.62
CA PHE A 217 -3.95 5.66 -10.42
C PHE A 217 -2.60 6.17 -9.88
N PRO A 218 -2.10 7.33 -10.36
CA PRO A 218 -0.81 7.85 -9.94
C PRO A 218 -0.78 8.13 -8.44
N LEU A 219 0.36 7.86 -7.82
CA LEU A 219 0.60 8.04 -6.40
C LEU A 219 1.73 9.05 -6.21
N THR A 220 1.51 10.06 -5.36
CA THR A 220 2.56 10.98 -4.92
C THR A 220 2.85 10.79 -3.43
N LEU A 221 4.05 11.20 -2.99
CA LEU A 221 4.51 11.09 -1.61
C LEU A 221 5.07 12.44 -1.17
N GLU A 222 4.56 12.94 -0.06
CA GLU A 222 5.06 14.13 0.62
C GLU A 222 5.48 13.76 2.04
N ALA A 223 6.69 14.15 2.43
CA ALA A 223 7.22 13.89 3.77
C ALA A 223 7.35 15.20 4.55
N GLY A 224 6.89 15.20 5.80
CA GLY A 224 7.12 16.24 6.78
C GLY A 224 7.90 15.70 7.98
N GLU A 225 8.08 16.53 9.01
CA GLU A 225 8.90 16.17 10.19
C GLU A 225 8.36 14.95 10.95
N ASN A 226 7.05 14.90 11.20
CA ASN A 226 6.35 13.84 11.94
C ASN A 226 5.15 13.28 11.18
N THR A 227 5.15 13.47 9.86
CA THR A 227 4.05 13.07 8.99
C THR A 227 4.57 12.62 7.64
N LEU A 228 3.86 11.69 7.00
CA LEU A 228 3.98 11.45 5.56
C LEU A 228 2.57 11.39 4.98
N THR A 229 2.39 11.90 3.77
CA THR A 229 1.13 11.83 3.04
C THR A 229 1.36 11.20 1.69
N LEU A 230 0.57 10.18 1.39
CA LEU A 230 0.45 9.59 0.06
C LEU A 230 -0.84 10.08 -0.55
N THR A 231 -0.79 10.64 -1.76
CA THR A 231 -1.97 11.11 -2.47
C THR A 231 -2.20 10.24 -3.70
N LEU A 232 -3.37 9.60 -3.74
CA LEU A 232 -3.86 8.79 -4.85
C LEU A 232 -4.96 9.58 -5.57
N THR A 233 -4.75 9.94 -6.82
CA THR A 233 -5.78 10.58 -7.64
C THR A 233 -6.55 9.51 -8.40
N TYR A 234 -7.88 9.56 -8.35
CA TYR A 234 -8.75 8.73 -9.17
C TYR A 234 -9.57 9.57 -10.13
N THR A 235 -9.77 9.05 -11.33
CA THR A 235 -10.76 9.56 -12.27
C THR A 235 -11.92 8.57 -12.27
N PRO A 236 -13.16 9.01 -11.98
CA PRO A 236 -14.34 8.17 -12.14
C PRO A 236 -14.34 7.54 -13.54
N ALA A 237 -14.82 6.31 -13.66
CA ALA A 237 -15.05 5.71 -14.96
C ALA A 237 -16.00 6.61 -15.75
N ASP A 238 -15.73 6.81 -17.05
CA ASP A 238 -16.70 7.50 -17.91
C ASP A 238 -18.04 6.75 -17.80
N PRO A 239 -19.17 7.46 -17.65
CA PRO A 239 -20.47 6.81 -17.64
C PRO A 239 -20.59 6.01 -18.94
N VAL A 240 -20.79 4.70 -18.80
CA VAL A 240 -20.99 3.80 -19.94
C VAL A 240 -22.14 4.40 -20.74
N ALA A 241 -21.84 4.89 -21.95
CA ALA A 241 -22.87 5.39 -22.85
C ALA A 241 -23.92 4.30 -22.98
N GLU A 242 -25.14 4.57 -22.51
CA GLU A 242 -26.30 3.72 -22.75
C GLU A 242 -26.31 3.47 -24.25
N THR A 243 -25.96 2.24 -24.64
CA THR A 243 -26.02 1.84 -26.04
C THR A 243 -27.50 1.75 -26.33
N GLU A 244 -28.07 2.82 -26.89
CA GLU A 244 -29.43 2.83 -27.41
C GLU A 244 -29.58 1.58 -28.29
N LEU A 245 -30.38 0.63 -27.80
CA LEU A 245 -30.79 -0.51 -28.60
C LEU A 245 -31.49 0.07 -29.84
N PRO A 246 -31.07 -0.26 -31.07
CA PRO A 246 -31.73 0.25 -32.25
C PRO A 246 -33.18 -0.20 -32.21
N ASP A 247 -34.08 0.78 -32.32
CA ASP A 247 -35.52 0.60 -32.37
C ASP A 247 -35.84 -0.34 -33.54
N LEU A 248 -36.28 -1.56 -33.22
CA LEU A 248 -36.69 -2.54 -34.23
C LEU A 248 -38.10 -2.17 -34.71
N ALA A 249 -38.15 -1.32 -35.72
CA ALA A 249 -39.35 -1.06 -36.53
C ALA A 249 -39.55 -2.12 -37.62
#